data_AF-A0A939VXT3-F1
#
_entry.id   AF-A0A939VXT3-F1
#
_cell.length_a   1.000
_cell.length_b   1.000
_cell.length_c   1.000
_cell.angle_alpha   90.00
_cell.angle_beta   90.00
_cell.angle_gamma   90.00
#
_symmetry.space_group_name_H-M   'P 1'
#
loop_
_entity.id
_entity.type
_entity.pdbx_description
1 polymer ?
#
loop_
_entity_poly.entity_id
_entity_poly.type
_entity_poly.pdbx_seq_one_letter_code
_entity_poly.pdbx_strand_id
1 'polypeptide(L)' 'MKARIIHFSDTHEPATLEHWHALFDKRLVGLVNSNLIRKKRYCRSFLPEAVEYILSHPPELVIFTGDATSCGQ' A
#
# COMPACT_ATOMS: atom_id res chain seq x y z
N MET A 1 -18.02 -25.39 -9.07
CA MET A 1 -16.84 -24.58 -9.48
C MET A 1 -16.41 -23.78 -8.26
N LYS A 2 -15.16 -23.85 -7.82
CA LYS A 2 -14.66 -23.03 -6.69
C LYS A 2 -13.94 -21.83 -7.30
N ALA A 3 -14.36 -20.62 -6.94
CA ALA A 3 -13.70 -19.38 -7.35
C ALA A 3 -12.76 -18.90 -6.22
N ARG A 4 -11.56 -18.45 -6.59
CA ARG A 4 -10.58 -17.83 -5.69
C ARG A 4 -10.58 -16.33 -5.92
N ILE A 5 -10.86 -15.60 -4.86
CA ILE A 5 -10.90 -14.14 -4.86
C ILE A 5 -9.86 -13.67 -3.87
N ILE A 6 -9.06 -12.68 -4.27
CA ILE A 6 -8.15 -11.98 -3.36
C ILE A 6 -8.66 -10.57 -3.17
N HIS A 7 -8.84 -10.19 -1.91
CA HIS A 7 -9.33 -8.89 -1.51
C HIS A 7 -8.32 -8.24 -0.57
N PHE A 8 -7.88 -7.03 -0.90
CA PHE A 8 -6.98 -6.23 -0.06
C PHE A 8 -7.31 -4.74 -0.15
N SER A 9 -6.83 -3.99 0.83
CA SER A 9 -7.08 -2.57 1.02
C SER A 9 -5.94 -1.94 1.81
N ASP A 10 -5.86 -0.61 1.82
CA ASP A 10 -5.09 0.15 2.81
C ASP A 10 -3.60 -0.24 2.87
N THR A 11 -2.99 -0.53 1.72
CA THR A 11 -1.55 -0.83 1.66
C THR A 11 -0.73 0.40 2.07
N HIS A 12 -1.28 1.61 1.85
CA HIS A 12 -0.72 2.88 2.25
C HIS A 12 0.77 3.02 1.98
N GLU A 13 1.19 2.62 0.78
CA GLU A 13 2.57 2.75 0.35
C GLU A 13 2.98 4.24 0.32
N PRO A 14 4.17 4.61 0.80
CA PRO A 14 4.63 5.98 0.80
C PRO A 14 4.74 6.44 -0.65
N ALA A 15 3.95 7.45 -1.01
CA ALA A 15 4.09 8.11 -2.31
C ALA A 15 5.45 8.82 -2.39
N THR A 16 6.05 8.79 -3.57
CA THR A 16 7.26 9.55 -3.88
C THR A 16 6.95 11.05 -3.83
N LEU A 17 7.81 11.83 -3.17
CA LEU A 17 7.76 13.29 -3.24
C LEU A 17 8.37 13.74 -4.58
N GLU A 18 7.62 13.58 -5.67
CA GLU A 18 8.13 13.88 -7.02
C GLU A 18 8.28 15.39 -7.29
N HIS A 19 7.77 16.24 -6.39
CA HIS A 19 7.78 17.69 -6.54
C HIS A 19 8.20 18.39 -5.25
N TRP A 20 9.06 19.41 -5.35
CA TRP A 20 9.57 20.20 -4.21
C TRP A 20 8.47 20.84 -3.37
N HIS A 21 7.35 21.22 -4.00
CA HIS A 21 6.16 21.75 -3.34
C HIS A 21 5.51 20.77 -2.34
N ALA A 22 5.79 19.47 -2.49
CA ALA A 22 5.28 18.44 -1.58
C ALA A 22 5.91 18.51 -0.17
N LEU A 23 6.99 19.28 0.01
CA LEU A 23 7.55 19.62 1.32
C LEU A 23 6.68 20.63 2.09
N PHE A 24 5.76 21.34 1.42
CA PHE A 24 4.93 22.38 2.02
C PHE A 24 3.44 22.01 2.10
N ASP A 25 3.07 20.74 1.85
CA ASP A 25 1.70 20.28 2.03
C ASP A 25 1.59 18.97 2.83
N LYS A 26 0.36 18.45 2.92
CA LYS A 26 -0.01 17.23 3.65
C LYS A 26 0.80 15.99 3.24
N ARG A 27 1.44 15.96 2.08
CA ARG A 27 2.33 14.90 1.60
C ARG A 27 3.58 14.74 2.47
N LEU A 28 4.16 15.83 2.99
CA LEU A 28 5.25 15.72 3.97
C LEU A 28 4.76 15.10 5.28
N VAL A 29 3.58 15.51 5.75
CA VAL A 29 2.95 14.93 6.96
C VAL A 29 2.67 13.45 6.75
N GLY A 30 2.16 13.05 5.59
CA GLY A 30 1.92 11.65 5.27
C GLY A 30 3.20 10.83 5.10
N LEU A 31 4.29 11.41 4.57
CA LEU A 31 5.61 10.77 4.54
C LEU A 31 6.15 10.53 5.95
N VAL A 32 6.06 11.53 6.84
CA VAL A 32 6.48 11.40 8.25
C VAL A 32 5.64 10.36 8.98
N ASN A 33 4.31 10.39 8.80
CA ASN A 33 3.40 9.39 9.37
C ASN A 33 3.73 7.98 8.86
N SER A 34 3.97 7.84 7.56
CA SER A 34 4.31 6.55 6.94
C SER A 34 5.65 6.00 7.47
N ASN A 35 6.69 6.85 7.53
CA ASN A 35 8.03 6.45 7.95
C ASN A 35 8.19 6.23 9.46
N LEU A 36 7.50 7.00 10.30
CA LEU A 36 7.69 6.94 11.76
C LEU A 36 6.63 6.12 12.48
N ILE A 37 5.35 6.26 12.11
CA ILE A 37 4.23 5.65 12.83
C ILE A 37 3.83 4.33 12.16
N ARG A 38 3.60 4.34 10.85
CA ARG A 38 3.13 3.15 10.13
C ARG A 38 4.22 2.09 9.99
N LYS A 39 5.48 2.47 9.77
CA LYS A 39 6.61 1.52 9.78
C LYS A 39 6.75 0.74 11.10
N LYS A 40 6.31 1.32 12.23
CA LYS A 40 6.29 0.64 13.53
C LYS A 40 5.07 -0.26 13.74
N ARG A 41 3.98 -0.02 13.00
CA ARG A 41 2.70 -0.69 13.19
C ARG A 41 2.39 -1.76 12.13
N TYR A 42 2.96 -1.62 10.94
CA TYR A 42 2.73 -2.50 9.79
C TYR A 42 4.05 -3.14 9.34
N CYS A 43 4.07 -4.47 9.29
CA CYS A 43 5.23 -5.21 8.81
C CYS A 43 5.21 -5.25 7.28
N ARG A 44 6.00 -4.37 6.65
CA ARG A 44 6.05 -4.24 5.19
C ARG A 44 6.61 -5.49 4.49
N SER A 45 7.23 -6.41 5.23
CA SER A 45 7.71 -7.70 4.69
C SER A 45 6.57 -8.59 4.19
N PHE A 46 5.35 -8.43 4.71
CA PHE A 46 4.21 -9.24 4.28
C PHE A 46 3.67 -8.86 2.90
N LEU A 47 3.97 -7.64 2.39
CA LEU A 47 3.56 -7.25 1.05
C LEU A 47 4.24 -8.09 -0.04
N PRO A 48 5.58 -8.22 -0.05
CA PRO A 48 6.27 -9.16 -0.94
C PRO A 48 5.75 -10.60 -0.84
N GLU A 49 5.56 -11.12 0.37
CA GLU A 49 5.05 -12.48 0.60
C GLU A 49 3.62 -12.65 0.03
N ALA A 50 2.75 -11.66 0.23
CA ALA A 50 1.41 -11.67 -0.32
C ALA A 50 1.43 -11.63 -1.86
N VAL A 51 2.29 -10.81 -2.45
CA VAL A 51 2.48 -10.74 -3.91
C VAL A 51 2.97 -12.07 -4.45
N GLU A 52 3.98 -12.68 -3.83
CA GLU A 52 4.50 -13.99 -4.23
C GLU A 52 3.43 -15.08 -4.13
N TYR A 53 2.64 -15.05 -3.06
CA TYR A 53 1.49 -15.94 -2.91
C TYR A 53 0.47 -15.74 -4.03
N ILE A 54 0.04 -14.50 -4.31
CA ILE A 54 -0.93 -14.18 -5.38
C ILE A 54 -0.44 -14.68 -6.74
N LEU A 55 0.83 -14.45 -7.05
CA LEU A 55 1.43 -14.83 -8.34
C LEU A 55 1.58 -16.36 -8.48
N SER A 56 1.92 -17.06 -7.39
CA SER A 56 2.01 -18.53 -7.38
C SER A 56 0.62 -19.21 -7.34
N HIS A 57 -0.40 -18.49 -6.90
CA HIS A 57 -1.76 -18.99 -6.69
C HIS A 57 -2.80 -18.09 -7.37
N PRO A 58 -2.73 -17.90 -8.71
CA PRO A 58 -3.46 -16.87 -9.42
C PRO A 58 -4.98 -16.94 -9.15
N PRO A 59 -5.60 -15.86 -8.64
CA PRO A 59 -7.03 -15.80 -8.42
C PRO A 59 -7.79 -15.48 -9.72
N GLU A 60 -9.08 -15.82 -9.77
CA GLU A 60 -9.97 -15.39 -10.85
C GLU A 60 -10.38 -13.92 -10.74
N LEU A 61 -10.31 -13.35 -9.53
CA LEU A 61 -10.65 -11.95 -9.28
C LEU A 61 -9.77 -11.36 -8.17
N VAL A 62 -9.29 -10.14 -8.42
CA VAL A 62 -8.66 -9.28 -7.43
C VAL A 62 -9.57 -8.09 -7.16
N ILE A 63 -9.88 -7.85 -5.89
CA ILE A 63 -10.65 -6.71 -5.44
C ILE A 63 -9.74 -5.83 -4.58
N PHE A 64 -9.59 -4.58 -4.99
CA PHE A 64 -8.83 -3.59 -4.27
C PHE A 64 -9.75 -2.42 -3.88
N THR A 65 -9.95 -2.18 -2.59
CA THR A 65 -10.96 -1.23 -2.09
C THR A 65 -10.45 0.19 -1.82
N GLY A 66 -9.16 0.46 -1.96
CA GLY A 66 -8.62 1.82 -1.89
C GLY A 66 -7.43 1.99 -0.95
N ASP A 67 -7.02 3.24 -0.79
CA ASP A 67 -5.90 3.65 0.07
C ASP A 67 -4.57 2.95 -0.25
N ALA A 68 -4.26 2.91 -1.56
CA ALA A 68 -3.02 2.32 -2.07
C ALA A 68 -1.80 3.06 -1.52
N THR A 69 -1.91 4.38 -1.40
CA THR A 69 -0.82 5.27 -1.02
C THR A 69 -1.14 6.00 0.29
N SER A 70 -0.11 6.33 1.08
CA SER A 70 -0.29 7.07 2.35
C SER A 70 -0.68 8.54 2.14
N CYS A 71 -0.46 9.05 0.93
CA CYS A 71 -0.86 10.38 0.50
C CYS A 71 -1.52 10.24 -0.86
N GLY A 72 -2.69 10.87 -1.06
CA GLY A 72 -3.21 11.06 -2.41
C GLY A 72 -2.20 11.85 -3.23
N GLN A 73 -1.86 11.34 -4.42
CA GLN A 73 -1.25 12.14 -5.48
C GLN A 73 -2.36 12.78 -6.30
#